data_AF-A0A9W9EBT9-F1
#
_entry.id   AF-A0A9W9EBT9-F1
#
_cell.length_a   1.000
_cell.length_b   1.000
_cell.length_c   1.000
_cell.angle_alpha   90.00
_cell.angle_beta   90.00
_cell.angle_gamma   90.00
#
_symmetry.space_group_name_H-M   'P 1'
#
loop_
_entity.id
_entity.type
_entity.pdbx_description
1 polymer ?
#
loop_
_entity_poly.entity_id
_entity_poly.type
_entity_poly.pdbx_seq_one_letter_code
_entity_poly.pdbx_strand_id
1 'polypeptide(L)'
;MAFICAGLVTIEEESGIIRLIHYTTHEYLERTRERWLPDAESSITIICTTYLSLQDFDTGPCEPCTLEEPDPGMCYDNCEYQKRLRLFPLYGYAANYWGHHARACVQLNEEVMNFLSRQSNVGASAQVLMTHWSFRGRCKGFPTEMTGLHMASHLGIYEAVNAILKYEALIDRRDSHGTTPLSYAASGGHQDIVELLLATGKVDPDSGDKDFRTPLLYAAMGGHEDVVKLLLATGKLARLIQSLSVLFIAAEADLQRRATPLSADKKGCQTNTHNW
;
A
#
# COMPACT_ATOMS: atom_id res chain seq x y z
N MET A 1 -36.55 -39.42 -8.10
CA MET A 1 -35.31 -39.34 -8.88
C MET A 1 -34.52 -38.18 -8.32
N ALA A 2 -33.53 -38.45 -7.46
CA ALA A 2 -32.72 -37.41 -6.83
C ALA A 2 -31.64 -36.97 -7.82
N PHE A 3 -31.65 -35.70 -8.21
CA PHE A 3 -30.56 -35.10 -8.98
C PHE A 3 -29.40 -34.85 -8.01
N ILE A 4 -28.39 -35.71 -8.05
CA ILE A 4 -27.11 -35.47 -7.36
C ILE A 4 -26.34 -34.50 -8.26
N CYS A 5 -26.17 -33.26 -7.80
CA CYS A 5 -25.40 -32.23 -8.48
C CYS A 5 -23.92 -32.67 -8.55
N ALA A 6 -23.51 -33.20 -9.71
CA ALA A 6 -22.13 -33.55 -10.00
C ALA A 6 -21.35 -32.27 -10.36
N GLY A 7 -20.84 -31.59 -9.33
CA GLY A 7 -19.94 -30.45 -9.46
C GLY A 7 -20.04 -29.53 -8.24
N LEU A 8 -19.24 -29.81 -7.21
CA LEU A 8 -19.12 -28.90 -6.05
C LEU A 8 -18.19 -27.72 -6.35
N VAL A 9 -17.28 -27.93 -7.31
CA VAL A 9 -16.19 -27.02 -7.65
C VAL A 9 -15.99 -26.96 -9.17
N THR A 10 -15.80 -25.76 -9.70
CA THR A 10 -15.27 -25.50 -11.04
C THR A 10 -13.83 -25.05 -10.92
N ILE A 11 -13.03 -25.32 -11.94
CA ILE A 11 -11.70 -24.74 -12.09
C ILE A 11 -11.84 -23.68 -13.19
N GLU A 12 -11.52 -22.44 -12.87
CA GLU A 12 -11.45 -21.39 -13.87
C GLU A 12 -10.13 -21.55 -14.64
N GLU A 13 -10.21 -22.00 -15.89
CA GLU A 13 -9.04 -22.40 -16.70
C GLU A 13 -7.99 -21.28 -16.85
N GLU A 14 -8.42 -20.02 -16.92
CA GLU A 14 -7.53 -18.88 -17.07
C GLU A 14 -6.79 -18.48 -15.79
N SER A 15 -7.42 -18.68 -14.62
CA SER A 15 -6.87 -18.24 -13.33
C SER A 15 -6.32 -19.40 -12.51
N GLY A 16 -6.63 -20.64 -12.87
CA GLY A 16 -6.35 -21.84 -12.07
C GLY A 16 -7.11 -21.88 -10.74
N ILE A 17 -8.06 -20.95 -10.52
CA ILE A 17 -8.78 -20.84 -9.25
C ILE A 17 -9.89 -21.88 -9.20
N ILE A 18 -9.87 -22.68 -8.14
CA ILE A 18 -10.96 -23.59 -7.78
C ILE A 18 -12.08 -22.76 -7.16
N ARG A 19 -13.23 -22.68 -7.84
CA ARG A 19 -14.42 -21.95 -7.39
C ARG A 19 -15.50 -22.92 -6.93
N LEU A 20 -16.08 -22.68 -5.77
CA LEU A 20 -17.25 -23.42 -5.32
C LEU A 20 -18.46 -22.95 -6.14
N ILE A 21 -19.07 -23.86 -6.89
CA ILE A 21 -20.13 -23.51 -7.86
C ILE A 21 -21.45 -23.20 -7.15
N HIS A 22 -21.61 -23.71 -5.92
CA HIS A 22 -22.85 -23.59 -5.18
C HIS A 22 -22.68 -22.69 -3.96
N TYR A 23 -23.51 -21.65 -3.88
CA TYR A 23 -23.45 -20.66 -2.79
C TYR A 23 -23.60 -21.33 -1.41
N THR A 24 -24.41 -22.38 -1.28
CA THR A 24 -24.53 -23.11 0.00
C THR A 24 -23.26 -23.86 0.37
N THR A 25 -22.46 -24.30 -0.62
CA THR A 25 -21.16 -24.94 -0.35
C THR A 25 -20.16 -23.90 0.12
N HIS A 26 -20.16 -22.72 -0.49
CA HIS A 26 -19.36 -21.59 -0.05
C HIS A 26 -19.75 -21.16 1.37
N GLU A 27 -21.03 -20.95 1.63
CA GLU A 27 -21.56 -20.58 2.95
C GLU A 27 -21.28 -21.65 4.01
N TYR A 28 -21.43 -22.94 3.65
CA TYR A 28 -21.08 -24.05 4.55
C TYR A 28 -19.59 -24.05 4.87
N LEU A 29 -18.72 -23.95 3.86
CA LEU A 29 -17.27 -23.92 4.05
C LEU A 29 -16.86 -22.71 4.90
N GLU A 30 -17.39 -21.52 4.62
CA GLU A 30 -17.12 -20.33 5.42
C GLU A 30 -17.55 -20.49 6.88
N ARG A 31 -18.69 -21.13 7.13
CA ARG A 31 -19.16 -21.43 8.50
C ARG A 31 -18.34 -22.51 9.22
N THR A 32 -17.77 -23.48 8.50
CA THR A 32 -17.06 -24.60 9.11
C THR A 32 -15.55 -24.47 9.09
N ARG A 33 -14.98 -23.59 8.26
CA ARG A 33 -13.52 -23.47 8.07
C ARG A 33 -12.80 -23.18 9.38
N GLU A 34 -13.32 -22.27 10.20
CA GLU A 34 -12.68 -21.89 11.47
C GLU A 34 -12.66 -23.06 12.47
N ARG A 35 -13.66 -23.95 12.38
CA ARG A 35 -13.72 -25.15 13.22
C ARG A 35 -12.74 -26.23 12.76
N TRP A 36 -12.55 -26.38 11.45
CA TRP A 36 -11.71 -27.43 10.89
C TRP A 36 -10.25 -27.01 10.75
N LEU A 37 -10.01 -25.73 10.51
CA LEU A 37 -8.72 -25.12 10.27
C LEU A 37 -8.58 -23.83 11.10
N PRO A 38 -8.59 -23.93 12.44
CA PRO A 38 -8.52 -22.76 13.32
C PRO A 38 -7.25 -21.92 13.11
N ASP A 39 -6.17 -22.56 12.67
CA ASP A 39 -4.86 -21.92 12.44
C ASP A 39 -4.52 -21.82 10.93
N ALA A 40 -5.52 -21.82 10.05
CA ALA A 40 -5.32 -21.78 8.59
C ALA A 40 -4.43 -20.61 8.18
N GLU A 41 -4.77 -19.40 8.61
CA GLU A 41 -4.06 -18.17 8.24
C GLU A 41 -2.59 -18.24 8.65
N SER A 42 -2.33 -18.62 9.91
CA SER A 42 -0.97 -18.81 10.43
C SER A 42 -0.20 -19.88 9.67
N SER A 43 -0.83 -21.01 9.39
CA SER A 43 -0.23 -22.12 8.64
C SER A 43 0.13 -21.69 7.21
N ILE A 44 -0.77 -20.98 6.52
CA ILE A 44 -0.52 -20.49 5.16
C ILE A 44 0.59 -19.44 5.17
N THR A 45 0.58 -18.52 6.11
CA THR A 45 1.67 -17.53 6.28
C THR A 45 3.01 -18.22 6.43
N ILE A 46 3.15 -19.17 7.37
CA ILE A 46 4.40 -19.90 7.61
C ILE A 46 4.85 -20.66 6.36
N ILE A 47 3.93 -21.37 5.71
CA ILE A 47 4.25 -22.13 4.49
C ILE A 47 4.75 -21.17 3.41
N CYS A 48 4.07 -20.04 3.19
CA CYS A 48 4.46 -19.08 2.17
C CYS A 48 5.80 -18.42 2.47
N THR A 49 6.05 -17.94 3.70
CA THR A 49 7.32 -17.29 4.06
C THR A 49 8.48 -18.29 4.09
N THR A 50 8.24 -19.54 4.49
CA THR A 50 9.23 -20.63 4.39
C THR A 50 9.56 -20.92 2.93
N TYR A 51 8.54 -20.99 2.06
CA TYR A 51 8.72 -21.19 0.62
C TYR A 51 9.54 -20.05 0.00
N LEU A 52 9.21 -18.79 0.32
CA LEU A 52 9.96 -17.62 -0.16
C LEU A 52 11.39 -17.52 0.44
N SER A 53 11.68 -18.31 1.48
CA SER A 53 12.99 -18.39 2.14
C SER A 53 13.86 -19.56 1.65
N LEU A 54 13.42 -20.31 0.64
CA LEU A 54 14.22 -21.36 0.00
C LEU A 54 15.52 -20.78 -0.57
N GLN A 55 16.59 -21.59 -0.55
CA GLN A 55 17.94 -21.18 -0.98
C GLN A 55 17.98 -20.69 -2.44
N ASP A 56 17.09 -21.19 -3.29
CA ASP A 56 16.95 -20.73 -4.68
C ASP A 56 16.61 -19.24 -4.79
N PHE A 57 16.01 -18.64 -3.75
CA PHE A 57 15.69 -17.22 -3.67
C PHE A 57 16.78 -16.37 -3.01
N ASP A 58 17.87 -16.98 -2.52
CA ASP A 58 18.96 -16.27 -1.84
C ASP A 58 19.77 -15.37 -2.78
N THR A 59 19.69 -15.65 -4.08
CA THR A 59 20.25 -14.80 -5.16
C THR A 59 19.53 -13.46 -5.26
N GLY A 60 18.36 -13.31 -4.64
CA GLY A 60 17.56 -12.11 -4.71
C GLY A 60 16.68 -12.04 -5.95
N PRO A 61 16.21 -10.84 -6.35
CA PRO A 61 15.42 -10.70 -7.55
C PRO A 61 16.21 -11.15 -8.79
N CYS A 62 15.55 -11.83 -9.73
CA CYS A 62 16.15 -12.20 -11.01
C CYS A 62 16.65 -10.97 -11.72
N GLU A 63 17.81 -11.08 -12.38
CA GLU A 63 18.32 -9.99 -13.19
C GLU A 63 17.34 -9.64 -14.30
N PRO A 64 17.28 -8.36 -14.71
CA PRO A 64 16.48 -7.94 -15.83
C PRO A 64 16.85 -8.73 -17.08
N CYS A 65 15.85 -9.18 -17.84
CA CYS A 65 16.07 -9.88 -19.09
C CYS A 65 16.81 -8.93 -20.08
N THR A 66 18.07 -9.23 -20.42
CA THR A 66 18.94 -8.35 -21.24
C THR A 66 19.33 -8.95 -22.59
N LEU A 67 19.11 -8.13 -23.63
CA LEU A 67 20.02 -7.80 -24.75
C LEU A 67 19.85 -8.31 -26.19
N GLU A 68 18.78 -9.02 -26.57
CA GLU A 68 18.53 -9.27 -28.03
C GLU A 68 17.09 -9.01 -28.49
N GLU A 69 16.24 -8.52 -27.60
CA GLU A 69 14.79 -8.59 -27.83
C GLU A 69 14.15 -7.22 -28.13
N PRO A 70 13.16 -7.17 -29.04
CA PRO A 70 12.68 -5.93 -29.66
C PRO A 70 11.97 -4.96 -28.72
N ASP A 71 11.58 -5.38 -27.50
CA ASP A 71 10.85 -4.55 -26.54
C ASP A 71 11.56 -4.47 -25.16
N PRO A 72 12.25 -3.36 -24.86
CA PRO A 72 12.94 -3.14 -23.58
C PRO A 72 11.98 -3.09 -22.39
N GLY A 73 11.65 -4.24 -21.79
CA GLY A 73 10.79 -4.29 -20.60
C GLY A 73 9.95 -5.55 -20.47
N MET A 74 9.71 -6.25 -21.58
CA MET A 74 8.98 -7.51 -21.60
C MET A 74 9.81 -8.70 -21.12
N CYS A 75 9.15 -9.62 -20.43
CA CYS A 75 9.67 -10.93 -20.07
C CYS A 75 9.30 -11.90 -21.16
N TYR A 76 10.31 -12.36 -21.85
CA TYR A 76 10.19 -13.48 -22.75
C TYR A 76 10.31 -14.77 -21.97
N ASP A 77 9.68 -15.83 -22.48
CA ASP A 77 9.57 -17.11 -21.78
C ASP A 77 10.93 -17.65 -21.30
N ASN A 78 12.01 -17.34 -22.02
CA ASN A 78 13.34 -17.84 -21.74
C ASN A 78 14.12 -17.07 -20.67
N CYS A 79 13.62 -15.96 -20.15
CA CYS A 79 14.38 -15.22 -19.17
C CYS A 79 14.27 -15.78 -17.75
N GLU A 80 15.25 -15.46 -16.91
CA GLU A 80 15.45 -16.10 -15.60
C GLU A 80 14.21 -16.01 -14.71
N TYR A 81 13.53 -14.87 -14.72
CA TYR A 81 12.30 -14.66 -13.97
C TYR A 81 11.17 -15.63 -14.38
N GLN A 82 10.94 -15.80 -15.68
CA GLN A 82 9.94 -16.74 -16.21
C GLN A 82 10.33 -18.19 -15.96
N LYS A 83 11.63 -18.52 -16.01
CA LYS A 83 12.12 -19.84 -15.60
C LYS A 83 11.85 -20.09 -14.12
N ARG A 84 12.11 -19.12 -13.26
CA ARG A 84 11.85 -19.21 -11.81
C ARG A 84 10.36 -19.42 -11.53
N LEU A 85 9.46 -18.66 -12.16
CA LEU A 85 8.00 -18.86 -12.02
C LEU A 85 7.55 -20.28 -12.43
N ARG A 86 8.15 -20.87 -13.46
CA ARG A 86 7.85 -22.25 -13.90
C ARG A 86 8.42 -23.32 -12.98
N LEU A 87 9.63 -23.11 -12.46
CA LEU A 87 10.29 -24.03 -11.53
C LEU A 87 9.62 -24.03 -10.14
N PHE A 88 9.02 -22.90 -9.77
CA PHE A 88 8.40 -22.69 -8.45
C PHE A 88 6.91 -22.31 -8.61
N PRO A 89 6.01 -23.30 -8.83
CA PRO A 89 4.60 -23.03 -9.15
C PRO A 89 3.83 -22.22 -8.09
N LEU A 90 4.26 -22.27 -6.83
CA LEU A 90 3.62 -21.53 -5.73
C LEU A 90 4.25 -20.15 -5.50
N TYR A 91 5.30 -19.78 -6.24
CA TYR A 91 6.03 -18.54 -6.01
C TYR A 91 5.16 -17.29 -6.16
N GLY A 92 4.35 -17.28 -7.24
CA GLY A 92 3.36 -16.24 -7.50
C GLY A 92 2.38 -16.08 -6.35
N TYR A 93 1.77 -17.18 -5.91
CA TYR A 93 0.81 -17.18 -4.82
C TYR A 93 1.46 -16.75 -3.50
N ALA A 94 2.57 -17.38 -3.13
CA ALA A 94 3.26 -17.10 -1.89
C ALA A 94 3.63 -15.62 -1.78
N ALA A 95 4.26 -15.04 -2.80
CA ALA A 95 4.68 -13.64 -2.77
C ALA A 95 3.53 -12.63 -2.73
N ASN A 96 2.39 -12.92 -3.35
CA ASN A 96 1.25 -11.99 -3.40
C ASN A 96 0.32 -12.09 -2.18
N TYR A 97 0.21 -13.25 -1.54
CA TYR A 97 -0.86 -13.49 -0.56
C TYR A 97 -0.38 -13.74 0.88
N TRP A 98 0.90 -14.02 1.11
CA TRP A 98 1.39 -14.32 2.47
C TRP A 98 1.08 -13.19 3.48
N GLY A 99 1.18 -11.92 3.04
CA GLY A 99 0.90 -10.76 3.89
C GLY A 99 -0.58 -10.59 4.24
N HIS A 100 -1.49 -11.01 3.36
CA HIS A 100 -2.93 -11.04 3.66
C HIS A 100 -3.23 -12.00 4.81
N HIS A 101 -2.68 -13.22 4.72
CA HIS A 101 -2.82 -14.22 5.76
C HIS A 101 -2.15 -13.78 7.07
N ALA A 102 -0.98 -13.13 6.98
CA ALA A 102 -0.26 -12.66 8.16
C ALA A 102 -1.06 -11.63 8.96
N ARG A 103 -1.83 -10.77 8.29
CA ARG A 103 -2.70 -9.77 8.93
C ARG A 103 -3.92 -10.36 9.62
N ALA A 104 -4.38 -11.52 9.18
CA ALA A 104 -5.48 -12.23 9.82
C ALA A 104 -5.03 -13.01 11.07
N CYS A 105 -3.71 -13.11 11.31
CA CYS A 105 -3.16 -13.79 12.47
C CYS A 105 -3.18 -12.90 13.72
N VAL A 106 -3.49 -13.50 14.88
CA VAL A 106 -3.42 -12.80 16.18
C VAL A 106 -1.97 -12.55 16.63
N GLN A 107 -1.05 -13.43 16.25
CA GLN A 107 0.36 -13.33 16.61
C GLN A 107 1.24 -13.53 15.38
N LEU A 108 2.25 -12.67 15.24
CA LEU A 108 3.22 -12.79 14.17
C LEU A 108 4.20 -13.93 14.47
N ASN A 109 4.33 -14.86 13.54
CA ASN A 109 5.29 -15.95 13.65
C ASN A 109 6.74 -15.46 13.43
N GLU A 110 7.70 -16.04 14.15
CA GLU A 110 9.14 -15.72 14.02
C GLU A 110 9.65 -15.88 12.59
N GLU A 111 9.13 -16.84 11.83
CA GLU A 111 9.57 -17.07 10.45
C GLU A 111 9.20 -15.95 9.48
N VAL A 112 8.17 -15.17 9.80
CA VAL A 112 7.89 -13.94 9.05
C VAL A 112 9.01 -12.93 9.26
N MET A 113 9.49 -12.78 10.51
CA MET A 113 10.57 -11.86 10.83
C MET A 113 11.91 -12.32 10.26
N ASN A 114 12.18 -13.62 10.28
CA ASN A 114 13.37 -14.20 9.64
C ASN A 114 13.36 -13.94 8.13
N PHE A 115 12.23 -14.15 7.46
CA PHE A 115 12.06 -13.81 6.05
C PHE A 115 12.28 -12.32 5.78
N LEU A 116 11.61 -11.43 6.52
CA LEU A 116 11.72 -9.97 6.34
C LEU A 116 13.12 -9.42 6.62
N SER A 117 13.94 -10.13 7.40
CA SER A 117 15.32 -9.76 7.68
C SER A 117 16.28 -10.11 6.55
N ARG A 118 15.88 -10.97 5.60
CA ARG A 118 16.73 -11.41 4.48
C ARG A 118 16.46 -10.57 3.23
N GLN A 119 17.35 -9.61 2.98
CA GLN A 119 17.19 -8.64 1.89
C GLN A 119 17.04 -9.29 0.50
N SER A 120 17.75 -10.39 0.22
CA SER A 120 17.61 -11.12 -1.04
C SER A 120 16.21 -11.72 -1.19
N ASN A 121 15.73 -12.47 -0.21
CA ASN A 121 14.41 -13.10 -0.25
C ASN A 121 13.28 -12.05 -0.33
N VAL A 122 13.40 -10.94 0.42
CA VAL A 122 12.49 -9.78 0.31
C VAL A 122 12.51 -9.21 -1.10
N GLY A 123 13.70 -8.99 -1.69
CA GLY A 123 13.82 -8.47 -3.05
C GLY A 123 13.24 -9.41 -4.11
N ALA A 124 13.44 -10.73 -3.96
CA ALA A 124 12.86 -11.74 -4.84
C ALA A 124 11.31 -11.70 -4.76
N SER A 125 10.76 -11.76 -3.55
CA SER A 125 9.31 -11.66 -3.33
C SER A 125 8.73 -10.33 -3.81
N ALA A 126 9.45 -9.21 -3.63
CA ALA A 126 9.06 -7.90 -4.11
C ALA A 126 8.98 -7.84 -5.65
N GLN A 127 9.90 -8.49 -6.36
CA GLN A 127 9.84 -8.58 -7.83
C GLN A 127 8.51 -9.18 -8.26
N VAL A 128 8.05 -10.26 -7.62
CA VAL A 128 6.75 -10.87 -7.94
C VAL A 128 5.58 -9.98 -7.58
N LEU A 129 5.59 -9.46 -6.35
CA LEU A 129 4.53 -8.62 -5.81
C LEU A 129 4.31 -7.36 -6.65
N MET A 130 5.38 -6.75 -7.17
CA MET A 130 5.34 -5.44 -7.83
C MET A 130 5.31 -5.52 -9.37
N THR A 131 5.66 -6.65 -9.98
CA THR A 131 5.59 -6.83 -11.45
C THR A 131 4.19 -7.16 -11.95
N HIS A 132 3.34 -7.79 -11.13
CA HIS A 132 1.99 -8.20 -11.55
C HIS A 132 1.02 -7.02 -11.77
N TRP A 133 1.26 -5.88 -11.11
CA TRP A 133 0.45 -4.66 -11.25
C TRP A 133 0.77 -3.87 -12.52
N SER A 134 1.93 -4.12 -13.12
CA SER A 134 2.45 -3.33 -14.23
C SER A 134 2.39 -4.08 -15.56
N PHE A 135 1.18 -4.44 -16.01
CA PHE A 135 0.92 -5.14 -17.28
C PHE A 135 1.49 -6.56 -17.35
N ARG A 136 0.68 -7.52 -17.83
CA ARG A 136 1.09 -8.91 -18.09
C ARG A 136 2.42 -8.91 -18.85
N GLY A 137 3.46 -9.48 -18.25
CA GLY A 137 4.72 -9.76 -18.92
C GLY A 137 5.85 -8.76 -18.70
N ARG A 138 5.84 -7.83 -17.73
CA ARG A 138 7.04 -7.03 -17.39
C ARG A 138 7.88 -7.63 -16.25
N CYS A 139 9.20 -7.57 -16.38
CA CYS A 139 10.21 -8.00 -15.37
C CYS A 139 11.19 -6.86 -15.06
N LYS A 140 10.91 -5.66 -15.58
CA LYS A 140 11.63 -4.43 -15.31
C LYS A 140 10.69 -3.43 -14.65
N GLY A 141 11.27 -2.44 -13.96
CA GLY A 141 10.54 -1.35 -13.35
C GLY A 141 9.94 -1.66 -11.97
N PHE A 142 10.40 -2.74 -11.32
CA PHE A 142 10.11 -2.98 -9.90
C PHE A 142 11.20 -2.34 -9.02
N PRO A 143 10.85 -1.88 -7.80
CA PRO A 143 11.82 -1.32 -6.86
C PRO A 143 12.85 -2.38 -6.44
N THR A 144 14.12 -2.04 -6.55
CA THR A 144 15.23 -2.79 -5.94
C THR A 144 15.62 -2.13 -4.62
N GLU A 145 16.44 -2.79 -3.80
CA GLU A 145 16.83 -2.33 -2.45
C GLU A 145 15.66 -2.22 -1.44
N MET A 146 14.52 -2.83 -1.76
CA MET A 146 13.37 -2.92 -0.85
C MET A 146 13.77 -3.71 0.41
N THR A 147 13.49 -3.14 1.59
CA THR A 147 13.76 -3.79 2.89
C THR A 147 12.51 -4.47 3.45
N GLY A 148 12.67 -5.31 4.46
CA GLY A 148 11.54 -5.90 5.19
C GLY A 148 10.56 -4.85 5.73
N LEU A 149 11.04 -3.67 6.13
CA LEU A 149 10.17 -2.58 6.58
C LEU A 149 9.31 -2.02 5.45
N HIS A 150 9.85 -1.86 4.23
CA HIS A 150 9.06 -1.46 3.06
C HIS A 150 7.97 -2.50 2.77
N MET A 151 8.34 -3.78 2.75
CA MET A 151 7.41 -4.88 2.46
C MET A 151 6.30 -5.00 3.50
N ALA A 152 6.64 -4.99 4.79
CA ALA A 152 5.67 -5.06 5.87
C ALA A 152 4.73 -3.84 5.86
N SER A 153 5.26 -2.65 5.56
CA SER A 153 4.46 -1.43 5.43
C SER A 153 3.52 -1.48 4.24
N HIS A 154 3.98 -1.98 3.08
CA HIS A 154 3.14 -2.13 1.89
C HIS A 154 2.00 -3.14 2.10
N LEU A 155 2.31 -4.27 2.74
CA LEU A 155 1.36 -5.36 2.97
C LEU A 155 0.40 -5.08 4.12
N GLY A 156 0.72 -4.15 5.02
CA GLY A 156 -0.14 -3.77 6.15
C GLY A 156 0.07 -4.62 7.40
N ILE A 157 1.27 -5.15 7.62
CA ILE A 157 1.56 -6.07 8.73
C ILE A 157 2.06 -5.26 9.93
N TYR A 158 1.13 -4.74 10.73
CA TYR A 158 1.41 -3.83 11.85
C TYR A 158 2.41 -4.41 12.86
N GLU A 159 2.23 -5.67 13.26
CA GLU A 159 3.09 -6.37 14.22
C GLU A 159 4.54 -6.45 13.73
N ALA A 160 4.73 -6.70 12.43
CA ALA A 160 6.05 -6.76 11.81
C ALA A 160 6.69 -5.38 11.77
N VAL A 161 5.95 -4.34 11.38
CA VAL A 161 6.46 -2.96 11.44
C VAL A 161 6.86 -2.60 12.87
N ASN A 162 5.97 -2.80 13.84
CA ASN A 162 6.23 -2.51 15.25
C ASN A 162 7.44 -3.28 15.79
N ALA A 163 7.62 -4.55 15.41
CA ALA A 163 8.79 -5.34 15.79
C ALA A 163 10.08 -4.77 15.16
N ILE A 164 10.08 -4.45 13.87
CA ILE A 164 11.26 -3.92 13.16
C ILE A 164 11.68 -2.56 13.75
N LEU A 165 10.73 -1.69 14.10
CA LEU A 165 11.03 -0.36 14.66
C LEU A 165 11.73 -0.40 16.02
N LYS A 166 11.53 -1.47 16.81
CA LYS A 166 12.18 -1.63 18.13
C LYS A 166 13.68 -1.86 18.04
N TYR A 167 14.19 -2.39 16.93
CA TYR A 167 15.61 -2.72 16.75
C TYR A 167 16.41 -1.61 16.04
N GLU A 168 15.94 -0.36 16.11
CA GLU A 168 16.60 0.84 15.52
C GLU A 168 16.96 0.70 14.03
N ALA A 169 16.12 0.02 13.25
CA ALA A 169 16.26 -0.03 11.80
C ALA A 169 16.28 1.40 11.20
N LEU A 170 16.91 1.59 10.04
CA LEU A 170 16.83 2.82 9.26
C LEU A 170 15.39 3.02 8.75
N ILE A 171 14.55 3.66 9.58
CA ILE A 171 13.09 3.78 9.41
C ILE A 171 12.71 4.51 8.12
N ASP A 172 13.54 5.47 7.70
CA ASP A 172 13.32 6.30 6.51
C ASP A 172 14.26 5.93 5.34
N ARG A 173 14.78 4.69 5.33
CA ARG A 173 15.57 4.20 4.21
C ARG A 173 14.72 4.23 2.94
N ARG A 174 15.31 4.68 1.84
CA ARG A 174 14.67 4.71 0.53
C ARG A 174 15.06 3.47 -0.28
N ASP A 175 14.13 2.95 -1.06
CA ASP A 175 14.40 1.96 -2.11
C ASP A 175 15.03 2.61 -3.36
N SER A 176 15.27 1.82 -4.41
CA SER A 176 15.89 2.33 -5.63
C SER A 176 14.99 3.25 -6.46
N HIS A 177 13.69 3.37 -6.16
CA HIS A 177 12.83 4.41 -6.71
C HIS A 177 12.78 5.67 -5.82
N GLY A 178 13.46 5.66 -4.69
CA GLY A 178 13.41 6.75 -3.71
C GLY A 178 12.21 6.66 -2.77
N THR A 179 11.45 5.57 -2.81
CA THR A 179 10.22 5.38 -2.03
C THR A 179 10.57 4.98 -0.61
N THR A 180 9.88 5.55 0.39
CA THR A 180 10.07 5.23 1.81
C THR A 180 9.01 4.23 2.30
N PRO A 181 9.21 3.56 3.46
CA PRO A 181 8.17 2.72 4.06
C PRO A 181 6.87 3.47 4.34
N LEU A 182 6.95 4.76 4.70
CA LEU A 182 5.78 5.62 4.89
C LEU A 182 4.98 5.77 3.58
N SER A 183 5.64 5.96 2.44
CA SER A 183 4.97 6.01 1.13
C SER A 183 4.29 4.69 0.78
N TYR A 184 4.91 3.54 1.12
CA TYR A 184 4.29 2.23 0.91
C TYR A 184 3.07 1.99 1.80
N ALA A 185 3.14 2.35 3.09
CA ALA A 185 1.99 2.28 3.99
C ALA A 185 0.84 3.17 3.50
N ALA A 186 1.18 4.38 3.04
CA ALA A 186 0.22 5.32 2.49
C ALA A 186 -0.44 4.82 1.20
N SER A 187 0.35 4.22 0.29
CA SER A 187 -0.14 3.60 -0.94
C SER A 187 -1.05 2.39 -0.69
N GLY A 188 -0.90 1.69 0.44
CA GLY A 188 -1.73 0.57 0.84
C GLY A 188 -2.93 0.94 1.72
N GLY A 189 -3.02 2.21 2.14
CA GLY A 189 -4.10 2.69 3.01
C GLY A 189 -3.99 2.25 4.47
N HIS A 190 -2.82 1.81 4.91
CA HIS A 190 -2.62 1.26 6.26
C HIS A 190 -2.41 2.39 7.28
N GLN A 191 -3.51 3.02 7.69
CA GLN A 191 -3.52 4.19 8.56
C GLN A 191 -2.76 3.97 9.89
N ASP A 192 -2.97 2.82 10.53
CA ASP A 192 -2.29 2.42 11.77
C ASP A 192 -0.76 2.41 11.65
N ILE A 193 -0.24 1.91 10.52
CA ILE A 193 1.18 1.91 10.21
C ILE A 193 1.68 3.33 9.91
N VAL A 194 0.88 4.15 9.21
CA VAL A 194 1.21 5.56 8.95
C VAL A 194 1.33 6.32 10.28
N GLU A 195 0.37 6.16 11.20
CA GLU A 195 0.42 6.75 12.54
C GLU A 195 1.65 6.28 13.31
N LEU A 196 1.92 4.97 13.30
CA LEU A 196 3.07 4.38 13.99
C LEU A 196 4.41 4.95 13.47
N LEU A 197 4.59 5.03 12.15
CA LEU A 197 5.80 5.57 11.54
C LEU A 197 5.98 7.06 11.86
N LEU A 198 4.90 7.86 11.76
CA LEU A 198 4.94 9.29 12.09
C LEU A 198 5.25 9.54 13.57
N ALA A 199 4.70 8.71 14.47
CA ALA A 199 4.92 8.82 15.91
C ALA A 199 6.40 8.62 16.32
N THR A 200 7.23 8.02 15.46
CA THR A 200 8.67 7.90 15.71
C THR A 200 9.39 9.25 15.70
N GLY A 201 8.84 10.27 15.02
CA GLY A 201 9.48 11.56 14.80
C GLY A 201 10.74 11.51 13.92
N LYS A 202 11.06 10.35 13.34
CA LYS A 202 12.28 10.10 12.54
C LYS A 202 12.03 10.03 11.04
N VAL A 203 10.76 10.10 10.61
CA VAL A 203 10.36 10.05 9.19
C VAL A 203 9.89 11.42 8.72
N ASP A 204 10.19 11.75 7.46
CA ASP A 204 9.68 12.96 6.83
C ASP A 204 8.34 12.68 6.10
N PRO A 205 7.20 13.23 6.56
CA PRO A 205 5.89 13.01 5.92
C PRO A 205 5.80 13.56 4.49
N ASP A 206 6.71 14.46 4.11
CA ASP A 206 6.76 15.09 2.79
C ASP A 206 7.87 14.51 1.90
N SER A 207 8.50 13.39 2.32
CA SER A 207 9.59 12.76 1.57
C SER A 207 9.13 12.25 0.21
N GLY A 208 9.49 12.98 -0.85
CA GLY A 208 9.24 12.58 -2.24
C GLY A 208 10.19 11.49 -2.74
N ASP A 209 9.65 10.60 -3.58
CA ASP A 209 10.42 9.65 -4.39
C ASP A 209 11.12 10.36 -5.58
N LYS A 210 11.73 9.58 -6.49
CA LYS A 210 12.43 10.13 -7.67
C LYS A 210 11.50 10.84 -8.67
N ASP A 211 10.21 10.54 -8.65
CA ASP A 211 9.17 11.19 -9.45
C ASP A 211 8.47 12.31 -8.67
N PHE A 212 9.05 12.73 -7.53
CA PHE A 212 8.50 13.72 -6.60
C PHE A 212 7.14 13.34 -5.98
N ARG A 213 6.79 12.06 -5.99
CA ARG A 213 5.57 11.56 -5.35
C ARG A 213 5.79 11.43 -3.85
N THR A 214 4.97 12.14 -3.08
CA THR A 214 4.99 12.11 -1.61
C THR A 214 4.03 11.03 -1.07
N PRO A 215 4.15 10.61 0.20
CA PRO A 215 3.17 9.72 0.83
C PRO A 215 1.73 10.19 0.66
N LEU A 216 1.49 11.50 0.71
CA LEU A 216 0.17 12.10 0.49
C LEU A 216 -0.35 11.81 -0.92
N LEU A 217 0.50 11.93 -1.94
CA LEU A 217 0.12 11.65 -3.32
C LEU A 217 -0.18 10.16 -3.52
N TYR A 218 0.60 9.26 -2.91
CA TYR A 218 0.31 7.82 -2.94
C TYR A 218 -1.04 7.48 -2.30
N ALA A 219 -1.34 8.03 -1.12
CA ALA A 219 -2.63 7.84 -0.46
C ALA A 219 -3.79 8.37 -1.32
N ALA A 220 -3.62 9.53 -1.96
CA ALA A 220 -4.62 10.12 -2.84
C ALA A 220 -4.85 9.29 -4.11
N MET A 221 -3.79 8.78 -4.73
CA MET A 221 -3.88 7.89 -5.90
C MET A 221 -4.56 6.56 -5.56
N GLY A 222 -4.37 6.04 -4.35
CA GLY A 222 -5.04 4.85 -3.83
C GLY A 222 -6.47 5.10 -3.31
N GLY A 223 -6.93 6.35 -3.22
CA GLY A 223 -8.25 6.70 -2.69
C GLY A 223 -8.39 6.52 -1.17
N HIS A 224 -7.27 6.50 -0.43
CA HIS A 224 -7.25 6.25 1.01
C HIS A 224 -7.51 7.55 1.79
N GLU A 225 -8.78 7.96 1.85
CA GLU A 225 -9.22 9.24 2.42
C GLU A 225 -8.73 9.48 3.86
N ASP A 226 -8.78 8.48 4.72
CA ASP A 226 -8.37 8.63 6.12
C ASP A 226 -6.87 8.86 6.27
N VAL A 227 -6.06 8.18 5.44
CA VAL A 227 -4.61 8.43 5.37
C VAL A 227 -4.31 9.81 4.78
N VAL A 228 -5.06 10.25 3.77
CA VAL A 228 -4.94 11.61 3.22
C VAL A 228 -5.19 12.65 4.30
N LYS A 229 -6.28 12.53 5.08
CA LYS A 229 -6.60 13.43 6.19
C LYS A 229 -5.49 13.44 7.24
N LEU A 230 -4.98 12.27 7.62
CA LEU A 230 -3.90 12.12 8.58
C LEU A 230 -2.60 12.82 8.11
N LEU A 231 -2.20 12.59 6.86
CA LEU A 231 -1.00 13.20 6.28
C LEU A 231 -1.16 14.72 6.10
N LEU A 232 -2.35 15.21 5.79
CA LEU A 232 -2.63 16.64 5.72
C LEU A 232 -2.50 17.35 7.08
N ALA A 233 -2.79 16.66 8.19
CA ALA A 233 -2.64 17.22 9.53
C ALA A 233 -1.17 17.26 9.99
N THR A 234 -0.31 16.42 9.43
CA THR A 234 1.06 16.18 9.90
C THR A 234 2.15 16.78 8.98
N GLY A 235 1.91 16.85 7.67
CA GLY A 235 2.87 17.35 6.67
C GLY A 235 3.11 18.86 6.70
N LYS A 236 4.35 19.30 6.42
CA LYS A 236 4.71 20.71 6.27
C LYS A 236 4.19 21.27 4.95
N LEU A 237 4.25 20.50 3.85
CA LEU A 237 3.65 20.89 2.57
C LEU A 237 2.13 21.03 2.68
N ALA A 238 1.48 20.15 3.44
CA ALA A 238 0.06 20.27 3.75
C ALA A 238 -0.24 21.56 4.54
N ARG A 239 0.59 21.90 5.53
CA ARG A 239 0.50 23.19 6.24
C ARG A 239 0.74 24.38 5.31
N LEU A 240 1.63 24.27 4.33
CA LEU A 240 1.82 25.31 3.32
C LEU A 240 0.58 25.47 2.43
N ILE A 241 -0.03 24.38 1.95
CA ILE A 241 -1.28 24.39 1.18
C ILE A 241 -2.44 24.97 2.02
N GLN A 242 -2.57 24.57 3.29
CA GLN A 242 -3.54 25.13 4.23
C GLN A 242 -3.25 26.60 4.55
N SER A 243 -1.99 27.00 4.68
CA SER A 243 -1.63 28.41 4.93
C SER A 243 -1.90 29.29 3.70
N LEU A 244 -1.73 28.75 2.50
CA LEU A 244 -2.09 29.41 1.24
C LEU A 244 -3.61 29.54 1.10
N SER A 245 -4.41 28.56 1.56
CA SER A 245 -5.87 28.69 1.59
C SER A 245 -6.35 29.70 2.64
N VAL A 246 -5.69 29.82 3.79
CA VAL A 246 -5.95 30.88 4.78
C VAL A 246 -5.58 32.26 4.24
N LEU A 247 -4.47 32.38 3.51
CA LEU A 247 -4.10 33.63 2.82
C LEU A 247 -5.10 34.00 1.72
N PHE A 248 -5.63 33.02 0.99
CA PHE A 248 -6.67 33.25 -0.02
C PHE A 248 -7.98 33.70 0.61
N ILE A 249 -8.43 33.06 1.70
CA ILE A 249 -9.63 33.46 2.47
C ILE A 249 -9.42 34.83 3.14
N ALA A 250 -8.23 35.13 3.67
CA ALA A 250 -7.93 36.42 4.27
C ALA A 250 -7.87 37.55 3.22
N ALA A 251 -7.35 37.26 2.02
CA ALA A 251 -7.35 38.20 0.90
C ALA A 251 -8.77 38.46 0.38
N GLU A 252 -9.61 37.43 0.30
CA GLU A 252 -11.02 37.53 -0.10
C GLU A 252 -11.85 38.31 0.93
N ALA A 253 -11.60 38.09 2.22
CA ALA A 253 -12.21 38.87 3.31
C ALA A 253 -11.74 40.34 3.35
N ASP A 254 -10.48 40.64 2.99
CA ASP A 254 -9.98 42.03 2.90
C ASP A 254 -10.52 42.74 1.65
N LEU A 255 -10.68 42.02 0.53
CA LEU A 255 -11.37 42.51 -0.67
C LEU A 255 -12.85 42.82 -0.39
N GLN A 256 -13.57 41.98 0.35
CA GLN A 256 -14.96 42.24 0.74
C GLN A 256 -15.10 43.39 1.75
N ARG A 257 -14.13 43.61 2.64
CA ARG A 257 -14.09 44.80 3.53
C ARG A 257 -13.80 46.10 2.78
N ARG A 258 -13.02 46.06 1.70
CA ARG A 258 -12.78 47.22 0.83
C ARG A 258 -13.93 47.48 -0.14
N ALA A 259 -14.71 46.46 -0.47
CA ALA A 259 -15.85 46.55 -1.37
C ALA A 259 -17.16 47.00 -0.69
N THR A 260 -17.24 47.02 0.64
CA THR A 260 -18.35 47.65 1.37
C THR A 260 -18.06 49.13 1.57
N PRO A 261 -18.80 50.06 0.94
CA PRO A 261 -18.64 51.48 1.23
C PRO A 261 -19.06 51.74 2.69
N LEU A 262 -18.23 52.49 3.42
CA LEU A 262 -18.63 53.18 4.64
C LEU A 262 -19.93 53.94 4.35
N SER A 263 -21.08 53.39 4.75
CA SER A 263 -22.30 54.18 4.85
C SER A 263 -22.18 55.05 6.09
N ALA A 264 -21.56 56.21 5.91
CA ALA A 264 -21.65 57.32 6.83
C ALA A 264 -22.37 58.49 6.12
N ASP A 265 -23.35 59.00 6.85
CA ASP A 265 -23.97 60.32 6.76
C ASP A 265 -25.05 60.58 5.71
N LYS A 266 -26.30 60.50 6.19
CA LYS A 266 -27.10 61.73 6.33
C LYS A 266 -27.83 61.78 7.69
N LYS A 267 -27.15 62.32 8.70
CA LYS A 267 -27.83 63.19 9.68
C LYS A 267 -27.78 64.62 9.14
N GLY A 268 -28.91 65.11 8.67
CA GLY A 268 -29.16 66.53 8.40
C GLY A 268 -30.46 66.91 9.08
N CYS A 269 -30.40 67.19 10.38
CA CYS A 269 -31.48 67.79 11.14
C CYS A 269 -31.37 69.31 10.98
N GLN A 270 -32.47 69.98 10.63
CA GLN A 270 -32.85 71.37 11.01
C GLN A 270 -33.95 71.87 10.04
N THR A 271 -34.97 72.64 10.38
CA THR A 271 -35.71 73.06 11.59
C THR A 271 -36.85 73.95 11.05
N ASN A 272 -38.03 73.88 11.66
CA ASN A 272 -39.06 74.93 11.82
C ASN A 272 -39.56 75.77 10.62
N THR A 273 -40.88 75.85 10.43
CA THR A 273 -41.78 76.93 10.95
C THR A 273 -43.17 76.93 10.29
N HIS A 274 -44.22 77.08 11.12
CA HIS A 274 -45.52 77.78 10.91
C HIS A 274 -46.45 77.32 9.74
N ASN A 275 -47.78 77.29 9.82
CA ASN A 275 -48.81 77.81 10.74
C ASN A 275 -50.16 77.26 10.22
N TRP A 276 -51.08 76.88 11.12
CA TRP A 276 -52.52 76.58 10.93
C TRP A 276 -52.93 75.51 9.89
#